data_AF-A0A965JQ06-F1
#
_entry.id   AF-A0A965JQ06-F1
#
_cell.length_a   1.000
_cell.length_b   1.000
_cell.length_c   1.000
_cell.angle_alpha   90.00
_cell.angle_beta   90.00
_cell.angle_gamma   90.00
#
_symmetry.space_group_name_H-M   'P 1'
#
loop_
_entity.id
_entity.type
_entity.pdbx_description
1 polymer ?
#
loop_
_entity_poly.entity_id
_entity_poly.type
_entity_poly.pdbx_seq_one_letter_code
_entity_poly.pdbx_strand_id
1 'polypeptide(L)'
;MQTASKAVRIVIRLVLFLFFVLLALGNTEAVHFQLLPGLQWQGPLILFLLLAFLAGVLLTLIGGVSVSRLKKKRVEPRESATNAN
;
A
#
# COMPACT_ATOMS: atom_id res chain seq x y z
N MET A 1 12.95 -18.56 14.89
CA MET A 1 13.07 -17.30 14.10
C MET A 1 11.77 -16.85 13.41
N GLN A 2 10.85 -17.74 12.99
CA GLN A 2 9.62 -17.31 12.27
C GLN A 2 8.56 -16.58 13.14
N THR A 3 8.52 -16.82 14.44
CA THR A 3 7.57 -16.19 15.37
C THR A 3 7.88 -14.71 15.61
N ALA A 4 9.16 -14.35 15.68
CA ALA A 4 9.60 -12.97 15.86
C ALA A 4 9.13 -12.06 14.71
N SER A 5 9.24 -12.50 13.46
CA SER A 5 8.78 -11.71 12.30
C SER A 5 7.25 -11.59 12.21
N LYS A 6 6.50 -12.56 12.74
CA LYS A 6 5.04 -12.46 12.86
C LYS A 6 4.65 -11.45 13.93
N ALA A 7 5.29 -11.50 15.11
CA ALA A 7 5.07 -10.56 16.19
C ALA A 7 5.37 -9.12 15.78
N VAL A 8 6.53 -8.88 15.14
CA VAL A 8 6.89 -7.55 14.62
C VAL A 8 5.85 -7.01 13.63
N ARG A 9 5.35 -7.84 12.71
CA ARG A 9 4.30 -7.42 11.77
C ARG A 9 2.99 -7.06 12.47
N ILE A 10 2.62 -7.77 13.54
CA ILE A 10 1.43 -7.46 14.33
C ILE A 10 1.61 -6.14 15.08
N VAL A 11 2.77 -5.95 15.73
CA VAL A 11 3.09 -4.70 16.44
C VAL A 11 3.02 -3.50 15.49
N ILE A 12 3.65 -3.59 14.31
CA ILE A 12 3.58 -2.52 13.31
C ILE A 12 2.13 -2.22 12.91
N ARG A 13 1.29 -3.24 12.69
CA ARG A 13 -0.13 -3.04 12.36
C ARG A 13 -0.89 -2.35 13.49
N LEU A 14 -0.65 -2.72 14.74
CA LEU A 14 -1.29 -2.10 15.90
C LEU A 14 -0.85 -0.64 16.07
N VAL A 15 0.45 -0.35 15.92
CA VAL A 15 0.98 1.01 15.99
C VAL A 15 0.38 1.88 14.89
N LEU A 16 0.34 1.39 13.64
CA LEU A 16 -0.28 2.11 12.53
C LEU A 16 -1.77 2.34 12.80
N PHE A 17 -2.50 1.32 13.25
CA PHE A 17 -3.91 1.44 13.58
C PHE A 17 -4.14 2.50 14.65
N LEU A 18 -3.38 2.46 15.75
CA LEU A 18 -3.52 3.40 16.85
C LEU A 18 -3.16 4.82 16.42
N PHE A 19 -2.11 4.98 15.61
CA PHE A 19 -1.75 6.25 15.00
C PHE A 19 -2.90 6.83 14.17
N PHE A 20 -3.51 6.03 13.28
CA PHE A 20 -4.66 6.48 12.49
C PHE A 20 -5.88 6.81 13.36
N VAL A 21 -6.15 6.05 14.43
CA VAL A 21 -7.25 6.33 15.37
C VAL A 21 -7.02 7.64 16.11
N LEU A 22 -5.83 7.87 16.65
CA LEU A 22 -5.49 9.10 17.36
C LEU A 22 -5.56 10.31 16.43
N LEU A 23 -5.07 10.16 15.20
CA LEU A 23 -5.16 11.18 14.18
C LEU A 23 -6.62 11.46 13.80
N ALA A 24 -7.47 10.42 13.75
CA ALA A 24 -8.91 10.59 13.51
C ALA A 24 -9.60 11.38 14.61
N LEU A 25 -9.37 11.00 15.87
CA LEU A 25 -9.94 11.68 17.03
C LEU A 25 -9.47 13.14 17.12
N GLY A 26 -8.20 13.40 16.81
CA GLY A 26 -7.63 14.75 16.84
C GLY A 26 -7.97 15.63 15.63
N ASN A 27 -8.53 15.07 14.55
CA ASN A 27 -8.81 15.77 13.31
C ASN A 27 -10.22 15.47 12.77
N THR A 28 -11.20 15.56 13.66
CA THR A 28 -12.64 15.43 13.34
C THR A 28 -13.25 16.71 12.77
N GLU A 29 -12.55 17.84 12.92
CA GLU A 29 -12.95 19.13 12.38
C GLU A 29 -13.14 19.07 10.86
N ALA A 30 -14.24 19.65 10.39
CA ALA A 30 -14.56 19.70 8.98
C ALA A 30 -13.67 20.74 8.28
N VAL A 31 -12.92 20.28 7.28
CA VAL A 31 -12.07 21.13 6.44
C VAL A 31 -12.63 21.21 5.03
N HIS A 32 -12.46 22.37 4.40
CA HIS A 32 -12.77 22.57 2.98
C HIS A 32 -11.55 22.18 2.15
N PHE A 33 -11.66 21.08 1.40
CA PHE A 33 -10.61 20.63 0.50
C PHE A 33 -10.94 21.08 -0.92
N GLN A 34 -10.07 21.86 -1.55
CA GLN A 34 -10.28 22.35 -2.91
C GLN A 34 -9.56 21.44 -3.90
N LEU A 35 -10.30 20.52 -4.54
CA LEU A 35 -9.70 19.55 -5.45
C LEU A 35 -9.45 20.17 -6.83
N LEU A 36 -10.41 20.94 -7.32
CA LEU A 36 -10.33 21.69 -8.57
C LEU A 36 -10.94 23.09 -8.36
N PRO A 37 -10.64 24.07 -9.23
CA PRO A 37 -11.34 25.34 -9.23
C PRO A 37 -12.86 25.12 -9.27
N GLY A 38 -13.59 25.64 -8.27
CA GLY A 38 -15.03 25.47 -8.13
C GLY A 38 -15.51 24.12 -7.54
N LEU A 39 -14.64 23.11 -7.44
CA LEU A 39 -14.98 21.81 -6.82
C LEU A 39 -14.35 21.71 -5.43
N GLN A 40 -15.19 21.89 -4.42
CA GLN A 40 -14.82 21.80 -3.02
C GLN A 40 -15.46 20.56 -2.40
N TRP A 41 -14.67 19.84 -1.61
CA TRP A 41 -15.17 18.72 -0.84
C TRP A 41 -14.94 19.01 0.65
N GLN A 42 -16.03 19.01 1.41
CA GLN A 42 -15.97 19.22 2.85
C GLN A 42 -15.99 17.87 3.57
N GLY A 43 -15.14 17.73 4.59
CA GLY A 43 -15.12 16.55 5.42
C GLY A 43 -14.03 16.62 6.50
N PRO A 44 -14.00 15.65 7.42
CA PRO A 44 -12.92 15.55 8.40
C PRO A 44 -11.55 15.43 7.72
N LEU A 45 -10.55 16.19 8.18
CA LEU A 45 -9.20 16.16 7.60
C LEU A 45 -8.61 14.73 7.56
N ILE A 46 -8.88 13.94 8.60
CA ILE A 46 -8.43 12.55 8.67
C ILE A 46 -8.92 11.70 7.48
N LEU A 47 -10.15 11.91 7.01
CA LEU A 47 -10.74 11.13 5.94
C LEU A 47 -9.94 11.32 4.64
N PHE A 48 -9.58 12.57 4.34
CA PHE A 48 -8.78 12.90 3.16
C PHE A 48 -7.38 12.27 3.22
N LEU A 49 -6.73 12.28 4.39
CA LEU A 49 -5.43 11.68 4.55
C LEU A 49 -5.48 10.15 4.39
N LEU A 50 -6.53 9.50 4.94
CA LEU A 50 -6.75 8.07 4.80
C LEU A 50 -6.99 7.68 3.33
N LEU A 51 -7.80 8.45 2.60
CA LEU A 51 -8.06 8.28 1.16
C LEU A 51 -6.76 8.40 0.35
N ALA A 52 -5.96 9.43 0.60
CA ALA A 52 -4.67 9.64 -0.08
C ALA A 52 -3.69 8.48 0.22
N PHE A 53 -3.63 8.03 1.47
CA PHE A 53 -2.80 6.90 1.87
C PHE A 53 -3.23 5.60 1.17
N LEU A 54 -4.54 5.29 1.16
CA LEU A 54 -5.09 4.13 0.46
C LEU A 54 -4.76 4.18 -1.03
N ALA A 55 -4.90 5.34 -1.67
CA ALA A 55 -4.55 5.52 -3.06
C ALA A 55 -3.07 5.22 -3.32
N GLY A 56 -2.16 5.75 -2.50
CA GLY A 56 -0.72 5.47 -2.61
C GLY A 56 -0.38 3.98 -2.45
N VAL A 57 -1.01 3.30 -1.48
CA VAL A 57 -0.86 1.85 -1.29
C VAL A 57 -1.36 1.07 -2.52
N LEU A 58 -2.51 1.45 -3.07
CA LEU A 58 -3.07 0.82 -4.27
C LEU A 58 -2.15 1.00 -5.49
N LEU A 59 -1.64 2.22 -5.70
CA LEU A 59 -0.66 2.51 -6.75
C LEU A 59 0.61 1.65 -6.59
N THR A 60 1.12 1.53 -5.37
CA THR A 60 2.31 0.72 -5.08
C THR A 60 2.06 -0.77 -5.34
N LEU A 61 0.87 -1.29 -4.98
CA LEU A 61 0.48 -2.67 -5.25
C LEU A 61 0.42 -2.96 -6.76
N ILE A 62 -0.26 -2.08 -7.51
CA ILE A 62 -0.40 -2.22 -8.96
C ILE A 62 0.98 -2.16 -9.64
N GLY A 63 1.84 -1.23 -9.23
CA GLY A 63 3.21 -1.11 -9.73
C GLY A 63 4.07 -2.33 -9.39
N GLY A 64 4.00 -2.83 -8.16
CA GLY A 64 4.77 -3.99 -7.69
C GLY A 64 4.40 -5.29 -8.40
N VAL A 65 3.11 -5.53 -8.67
CA VAL A 65 2.64 -6.71 -9.41
C VAL A 65 3.18 -6.72 -10.85
N SER A 66 3.32 -5.55 -11.48
CA SER A 66 3.87 -5.43 -12.84
C SER A 66 5.34 -5.88 -12.93
N VAL A 67 6.17 -5.49 -11.96
CA VAL A 67 7.60 -5.83 -11.93
C VAL A 67 7.84 -7.33 -11.67
N SER A 68 7.07 -7.96 -10.78
CA SER A 68 7.21 -9.39 -10.50
C SER A 68 6.88 -10.29 -11.70
N ARG A 69 5.93 -9.89 -12.56
CA ARG A 69 5.58 -10.66 -13.76
C ARG A 69 6.68 -10.60 -14.83
N LEU A 70 7.35 -9.46 -14.97
CA LEU A 70 8.47 -9.29 -15.90
C LEU A 70 9.69 -10.16 -15.53
N LYS A 71 9.98 -10.32 -14.23
CA LYS A 71 11.09 -11.18 -13.78
C LYS A 71 10.83 -12.68 -13.99
N LYS A 72 9.57 -13.12 -14.02
CA LYS A 72 9.22 -14.55 -14.18
C LYS A 72 9.43 -15.07 -15.61
N LYS A 73 9.54 -14.20 -16.62
CA LYS A 73 9.64 -14.60 -18.03
C LYS A 73 11.07 -14.92 -18.53
N ARG A 74 12.10 -14.84 -17.68
CA ARG A 74 13.52 -15.05 -18.07
C ARG A 74 14.13 -16.37 -17.58
N VAL A 75 13.40 -17.19 -16.83
CA VAL A 75 13.91 -18.47 -16.30
C VAL A 75 13.15 -19.63 -16.93
N GLU A 76 13.34 -19.87 -18.23
CA GLU A 76 13.20 -21.20 -18.82
C GLU A 76 14.60 -21.67 -19.20
N PRO A 77 15.19 -22.63 -18.46
CA PRO A 77 16.42 -23.27 -18.86
C PRO A 77 16.16 -24.10 -20.13
N ARG A 78 16.86 -23.76 -21.22
CA ARG A 78 17.08 -24.66 -22.37
C ARG A 78 17.88 -25.87 -21.90
N GLU A 79 17.23 -26.86 -21.32
CA GLU A 79 17.83 -28.13 -20.89
C GLU A 79 17.19 -29.30 -21.65
N SER A 80 17.18 -29.22 -22.98
CA SER A 80 16.74 -30.32 -23.84
C SER A 80 17.52 -30.45 -25.15
N ALA A 81 18.63 -29.71 -25.29
CA ALA A 81 19.53 -29.81 -26.46
C ALA A 81 20.83 -30.59 -26.16
N THR A 82 20.97 -31.14 -24.96
CA THR A 82 22.13 -31.94 -24.52
C THR A 82 21.57 -33.21 -23.90
N ASN A 83 21.19 -34.16 -24.73
CA ASN A 83 20.99 -35.60 -24.46
C ASN A 83 20.13 -36.17 -25.59
N ALA A 84 20.67 -36.10 -26.80
CA ALA A 84 20.24 -36.92 -27.92
C ALA A 84 21.53 -37.27 -28.68
N ASN A 85 22.33 -38.12 -28.04
CA ASN A 85 23.48 -38.80 -28.65
C ASN A 85 23.43 -40.25 -28.17
#